data_AF-A0A966TSK4-F1
#
_entry.id   AF-A0A966TSK4-F1
#
_cell.length_a   1.000
_cell.length_b   1.000
_cell.length_c   1.000
_cell.angle_alpha   90.00
_cell.angle_beta   90.00
_cell.angle_gamma   90.00
#
_symmetry.space_group_name_H-M   'P 1'
#
loop_
_entity.id
_entity.type
_entity.pdbx_description
1 polymer ?
#
loop_
_entity_poly.entity_id
_entity_poly.type
_entity_poly.pdbx_seq_one_letter_code
_entity_poly.pdbx_strand_id
1 'polypeptide(L)'
;MSTIDNAARIRCENDVSLSEAILRRPEVIKLREQIENQEKKHKGPGVRRQLLSTSVRLSRSMSRPLHDMADHCKERLGIQSPFELYVYPSPSFNAACFKPEEGRVYLMFSSSLLEAFSENELLFVVGHELGHHVYRHHEIPIGYILGGDARPSPSLALELFTWSRYAEVSADRAGAFCADDLPSVARALFKLASGLADDRVVQFNLEEFLSQVDAMLAFGEQPGQGAPIQDWFLTHPFSPLRVKALTVFDQSELICAGGMSKDQLEESVRKIMGVMEPDYLKGKTESARVMRNLFIAAAVSIANAFEGISEQEKAALSEFFEDGFLIEKLDPDQLLALLPQRLDSAVEKTSMSQRMQVLRDICVVARAETPVSGIERNLLDDIADKLELPVDFVTQCLSAPIELD
;
A
#
# COMPACT_ATOMS: atom_id res chain seq x y z
N MET A 1 -14.04 28.07 9.46
CA MET A 1 -13.44 26.79 9.87
C MET A 1 -11.94 26.89 9.63
N SER A 2 -11.11 26.42 10.55
CA SER A 2 -9.64 26.45 10.42
C SER A 2 -9.20 25.53 9.28
N THR A 3 -8.27 25.95 8.42
CA THR A 3 -7.75 25.13 7.32
C THR A 3 -7.06 23.84 7.79
N ILE A 4 -6.58 23.79 9.04
CA ILE A 4 -6.02 22.58 9.68
C ILE A 4 -7.07 21.46 9.79
N ASP A 5 -8.36 21.81 9.82
CA ASP A 5 -9.47 20.85 9.91
C ASP A 5 -9.71 20.10 8.58
N ASN A 6 -9.32 20.69 7.44
CA ASN A 6 -9.64 20.14 6.13
C ASN A 6 -8.95 18.81 5.86
N ALA A 7 -7.63 18.73 6.08
CA ALA A 7 -6.86 17.52 5.84
C ALA A 7 -7.34 16.37 6.76
N ALA A 8 -7.53 16.65 8.05
CA ALA A 8 -8.04 15.66 9.00
C ALA A 8 -9.44 15.14 8.61
N ARG A 9 -10.31 16.02 8.09
CA ARG A 9 -11.67 15.65 7.67
C ARG A 9 -11.70 14.64 6.52
N ILE A 10 -10.79 14.75 5.56
CA ILE A 10 -10.76 13.92 4.35
C ILE A 10 -9.87 12.68 4.47
N ARG A 11 -9.04 12.57 5.52
CA ARG A 11 -8.21 11.38 5.79
C ARG A 11 -9.09 10.13 5.97
N CYS A 12 -8.66 8.99 5.41
CA CYS A 12 -9.36 7.72 5.55
C CYS A 12 -9.26 7.20 7.00
N GLU A 13 -10.36 6.67 7.54
CA GLU A 13 -10.44 6.23 8.94
C GLU A 13 -9.58 4.99 9.21
N ASN A 14 -9.49 4.10 8.22
CA ASN A 14 -8.64 2.91 8.28
C ASN A 14 -7.14 3.27 8.29
N ASP A 15 -6.72 4.34 7.61
CA ASP A 15 -5.35 4.86 7.72
C ASP A 15 -5.07 5.38 9.13
N VAL A 16 -5.98 6.19 9.71
CA VAL A 16 -5.83 6.70 11.10
C VAL A 16 -5.72 5.54 12.10
N SER A 17 -6.69 4.63 12.10
CA SER A 17 -6.73 3.53 13.08
C SER A 17 -5.53 2.60 12.97
N LEU A 18 -5.11 2.22 11.75
CA LEU A 18 -3.96 1.35 11.54
C LEU A 18 -2.64 2.04 11.87
N SER A 19 -2.47 3.31 11.48
CA SER A 19 -1.24 4.05 11.81
C SER A 19 -1.07 4.22 13.32
N GLU A 20 -2.14 4.52 14.06
CA GLU A 20 -2.11 4.58 15.52
C GLU A 20 -1.75 3.23 16.17
N ALA A 21 -2.27 2.12 15.63
CA ALA A 21 -1.95 0.78 16.13
C ALA A 21 -0.48 0.42 15.88
N ILE A 22 0.02 0.62 14.65
CA ILE A 22 1.40 0.32 14.25
C ILE A 22 2.39 1.17 15.05
N LEU A 23 2.12 2.46 15.23
CA LEU A 23 3.00 3.37 16.00
C LEU A 23 3.10 3.02 17.48
N ARG A 24 2.17 2.23 18.04
CA ARG A 24 2.21 1.75 19.43
C ARG A 24 2.99 0.45 19.59
N ARG A 25 3.39 -0.23 18.50
CA ARG A 25 4.16 -1.48 18.58
C ARG A 25 5.56 -1.21 19.16
N PRO A 26 6.03 -1.99 20.16
CA PRO A 26 7.34 -1.77 20.78
C PRO A 26 8.52 -1.79 19.81
N GLU A 27 8.50 -2.69 18.83
CA GLU A 27 9.52 -2.80 17.78
C GLU A 27 9.59 -1.55 16.88
N VAL A 28 8.43 -0.97 16.53
CA VAL A 28 8.34 0.25 15.72
C VAL A 28 8.82 1.46 16.52
N ILE A 29 8.43 1.57 17.81
CA ILE A 29 8.91 2.63 18.71
C ILE A 29 10.44 2.60 18.80
N LYS A 30 11.00 1.42 19.09
CA LYS A 30 12.45 1.24 19.23
C LYS A 30 13.20 1.59 17.94
N LEU A 31 12.69 1.18 16.78
CA LEU A 31 13.31 1.51 15.49
C LEU A 31 13.29 3.02 15.23
N ARG A 32 12.17 3.69 15.48
CA ARG A 32 12.06 5.15 15.33
C ARG A 32 13.04 5.89 16.22
N GLU A 33 13.19 5.48 17.47
CA GLU A 33 14.20 6.03 18.38
C GLU A 33 15.63 5.82 17.86
N GLN A 34 15.92 4.67 17.28
CA GLN A 34 17.21 4.38 16.66
C GLN A 34 17.50 5.30 15.47
N ILE A 35 16.54 5.45 14.55
CA ILE A 35 16.64 6.34 13.38
C ILE A 35 16.85 7.79 13.86
N GLU A 36 16.05 8.26 14.81
CA GLU A 36 16.17 9.63 15.33
C GLU A 36 17.54 9.87 15.99
N ASN A 37 18.06 8.88 16.72
CA ASN A 37 19.39 8.96 17.32
C ASN A 37 20.52 8.93 16.27
N GLN A 38 20.35 8.19 15.17
CA GLN A 38 21.30 8.22 14.04
C GLN A 38 21.27 9.57 13.32
N GLU A 39 20.09 10.12 13.06
CA GLU A 39 19.91 11.45 12.47
C GLU A 39 20.58 12.53 13.33
N LYS A 40 20.40 12.50 14.67
CA LYS A 40 21.06 13.44 15.60
C LYS A 40 22.59 13.37 15.59
N LYS A 41 23.17 12.20 15.26
CA LYS A 41 24.63 12.02 15.18
C LYS A 41 25.22 12.60 13.89
N HIS A 42 24.43 12.68 12.82
CA HIS A 42 24.87 13.29 11.57
C HIS A 42 24.86 14.83 11.71
N LYS A 43 25.98 15.49 11.38
CA LYS A 43 26.08 16.96 11.45
C LYS A 43 25.60 17.60 10.14
N GLY A 44 24.48 18.32 10.23
CA GLY A 44 23.92 19.17 9.16
C GLY A 44 22.81 18.48 8.34
N PRO A 45 22.15 19.22 7.43
CA PRO A 45 20.96 18.73 6.74
C PRO A 45 21.34 17.65 5.72
N GLY A 46 21.08 16.39 6.06
CA GLY A 46 21.42 15.21 5.27
C GLY A 46 20.52 15.09 4.05
N VAL A 47 19.20 15.24 4.24
CA VAL A 47 18.21 15.14 3.17
C VAL A 47 18.45 16.25 2.14
N ARG A 48 18.50 17.50 2.60
CA ARG A 48 18.69 18.65 1.69
C ARG A 48 20.00 18.58 0.91
N ARG A 49 21.09 18.13 1.55
CA ARG A 49 22.40 17.96 0.89
C ARG A 49 22.35 16.86 -0.16
N GLN A 50 21.74 15.72 0.16
CA GLN A 50 21.56 14.62 -0.78
C GLN A 50 20.77 15.07 -2.01
N LEU A 51 19.62 15.73 -1.81
CA LEU A 51 18.81 16.26 -2.92
C LEU A 51 19.61 17.22 -3.80
N LEU A 52 20.34 18.17 -3.21
CA LEU A 52 21.19 19.10 -3.97
C LEU A 52 22.32 18.42 -4.75
N SER A 53 22.70 17.19 -4.40
CA SER A 53 23.77 16.44 -5.09
C SER A 53 23.28 15.64 -6.29
N THR A 54 22.00 15.24 -6.30
CA THR A 54 21.41 14.36 -7.33
C THR A 54 20.32 15.03 -8.16
N SER A 55 19.92 16.26 -7.81
CA SER A 55 18.80 16.98 -8.43
C SER A 55 19.03 18.49 -8.47
N VAL A 56 18.22 19.19 -9.26
CA VAL A 56 18.26 20.65 -9.38
C VAL A 56 17.15 21.27 -8.54
N ARG A 57 17.51 22.20 -7.64
CA ARG A 57 16.51 22.96 -6.89
C ARG A 57 15.79 23.97 -7.78
N LEU A 58 14.48 23.84 -7.90
CA LEU A 58 13.60 24.77 -8.58
C LEU A 58 13.22 25.91 -7.63
N SER A 59 13.95 27.02 -7.72
CA SER A 59 13.57 28.26 -7.02
C SER A 59 12.28 28.85 -7.60
N ARG A 60 11.57 29.68 -6.83
CA ARG A 60 10.35 30.36 -7.30
C ARG A 60 10.58 31.22 -8.55
N SER A 61 11.78 31.78 -8.72
CA SER A 61 12.15 32.53 -9.92
C SER A 61 12.40 31.63 -11.14
N MET A 62 12.72 30.35 -10.93
CA MET A 62 12.88 29.37 -12.01
C MET A 62 11.55 28.76 -12.43
N SER A 63 10.67 28.47 -11.47
CA SER A 63 9.35 27.91 -11.72
C SER A 63 8.32 28.53 -10.79
N ARG A 64 7.76 29.67 -11.21
CA ARG A 64 6.67 30.33 -10.49
C ARG A 64 5.39 29.46 -10.45
N PRO A 65 4.95 28.85 -11.57
CA PRO A 65 3.71 28.06 -11.58
C PRO A 65 3.75 26.89 -10.59
N LEU A 66 4.86 26.12 -10.55
CA LEU A 66 4.96 24.96 -9.64
C LEU A 66 4.96 25.38 -8.16
N HIS A 67 5.56 26.53 -7.85
CA HIS A 67 5.51 27.10 -6.50
C HIS A 67 4.11 27.56 -6.13
N ASP A 68 3.37 28.16 -7.06
CA ASP A 68 1.99 28.58 -6.82
C ASP A 68 1.05 27.37 -6.63
N MET A 69 1.27 26.26 -7.36
CA MET A 69 0.58 24.97 -7.11
C MET A 69 0.87 24.43 -5.70
N ALA A 70 2.14 24.43 -5.28
CA ALA A 70 2.51 23.99 -3.94
C ALA A 70 1.89 24.87 -2.84
N ASP A 71 1.84 26.20 -3.05
CA ASP A 71 1.18 27.13 -2.13
C ASP A 71 -0.34 26.90 -2.06
N HIS A 72 -0.99 26.62 -3.19
CA HIS A 72 -2.41 26.28 -3.23
C HIS A 72 -2.71 25.01 -2.43
N CYS A 73 -1.95 23.93 -2.65
CA CYS A 73 -2.11 22.70 -1.88
C CYS A 73 -1.81 22.91 -0.39
N LYS A 74 -0.78 23.72 -0.06
CA LYS A 74 -0.44 24.13 1.31
C LYS A 74 -1.63 24.78 2.00
N GLU A 75 -2.27 25.74 1.35
CA GLU A 75 -3.42 26.48 1.89
C GLU A 75 -4.61 25.54 2.10
N ARG A 76 -4.96 24.73 1.09
CA ARG A 76 -6.09 23.80 1.17
C ARG A 76 -5.93 22.75 2.26
N LEU A 77 -4.72 22.21 2.43
CA LEU A 77 -4.40 21.17 3.43
C LEU A 77 -4.00 21.74 4.81
N GLY A 78 -3.90 23.06 4.96
CA GLY A 78 -3.55 23.69 6.23
C GLY A 78 -2.08 23.52 6.66
N ILE A 79 -1.17 23.25 5.74
CA ILE A 79 0.25 23.04 6.03
C ILE A 79 0.93 24.39 6.30
N GLN A 80 1.82 24.47 7.29
CA GLN A 80 2.51 25.73 7.65
C GLN A 80 3.98 25.77 7.20
N SER A 81 4.60 24.59 7.10
CA SER A 81 6.01 24.42 6.74
C SER A 81 6.36 25.09 5.39
N PRO A 82 7.57 25.65 5.25
CA PRO A 82 8.10 26.05 3.95
C PRO A 82 8.48 24.83 3.10
N PHE A 83 8.49 25.00 1.77
CA PHE A 83 8.86 23.96 0.82
C PHE A 83 10.15 24.30 0.07
N GLU A 84 10.89 23.28 -0.34
CA GLU A 84 11.86 23.35 -1.44
C GLU A 84 11.49 22.29 -2.50
N LEU A 85 11.47 22.73 -3.76
CA LEU A 85 11.08 21.89 -4.90
C LEU A 85 12.33 21.52 -5.69
N TYR A 86 12.40 20.27 -6.14
CA TYR A 86 13.53 19.70 -6.86
C TYR A 86 13.08 18.95 -8.11
N VAL A 87 13.94 18.93 -9.13
CA VAL A 87 13.76 18.11 -10.32
C VAL A 87 14.98 17.26 -10.58
N TYR A 88 14.78 16.01 -10.97
CA TYR A 88 15.85 15.11 -11.38
C TYR A 88 15.57 14.51 -12.76
N PRO A 89 16.61 14.21 -13.57
CA PRO A 89 16.42 13.63 -14.88
C PRO A 89 15.97 12.17 -14.74
N SER A 90 14.77 11.86 -15.23
CA SER A 90 14.27 10.49 -15.30
C SER A 90 13.26 10.36 -16.43
N PRO A 91 13.28 9.25 -17.20
CA PRO A 91 12.25 8.96 -18.19
C PRO A 91 10.93 8.50 -17.54
N SER A 92 10.98 7.92 -16.35
CA SER A 92 9.80 7.44 -15.63
C SER A 92 9.10 8.57 -14.88
N PHE A 93 7.77 8.59 -14.91
CA PHE A 93 6.96 9.51 -14.10
C PHE A 93 7.08 9.16 -12.63
N ASN A 94 7.54 10.10 -11.81
CA ASN A 94 7.63 9.89 -10.37
C ASN A 94 7.68 11.25 -9.63
N ALA A 95 7.16 11.28 -8.41
CA ALA A 95 7.27 12.38 -7.47
C ALA A 95 7.46 11.81 -6.07
N ALA A 96 8.07 12.58 -5.16
CA ALA A 96 8.27 12.15 -3.79
C ALA A 96 8.26 13.32 -2.82
N CYS A 97 7.62 13.14 -1.67
CA CYS A 97 7.74 13.99 -0.50
C CYS A 97 8.66 13.39 0.56
N PHE A 98 9.75 14.10 0.88
CA PHE A 98 10.70 13.63 1.89
C PHE A 98 10.30 14.07 3.30
N LYS A 99 10.77 13.30 4.29
CA LYS A 99 10.66 13.66 5.71
C LYS A 99 11.19 15.09 5.92
N PRO A 100 10.45 15.94 6.65
CA PRO A 100 10.88 17.31 6.89
C PRO A 100 12.19 17.40 7.66
N GLU A 101 13.04 18.33 7.27
CA GLU A 101 14.33 18.62 7.93
C GLU A 101 14.41 20.11 8.20
N GLU A 102 14.77 20.51 9.43
CA GLU A 102 14.79 21.93 9.86
C GLU A 102 13.45 22.65 9.62
N GLY A 103 12.33 21.93 9.79
CA GLY A 103 10.97 22.45 9.59
C GLY A 103 10.57 22.64 8.13
N ARG A 104 11.40 22.21 7.18
CA ARG A 104 11.17 22.35 5.74
C ARG A 104 10.78 21.03 5.11
N VAL A 105 9.79 21.08 4.22
CA VAL A 105 9.32 19.94 3.43
C VAL A 105 10.01 19.98 2.07
N TYR A 106 10.37 18.82 1.53
CA TYR A 106 11.04 18.70 0.23
C TYR A 106 10.17 17.89 -0.71
N LEU A 107 9.89 18.45 -1.88
CA LEU A 107 9.22 17.75 -2.98
C LEU A 107 10.21 17.57 -4.13
N MET A 108 10.27 16.37 -4.67
CA MET A 108 11.09 16.04 -5.83
C MET A 108 10.22 15.47 -6.95
N PHE A 109 10.51 15.86 -8.18
CA PHE A 109 9.76 15.45 -9.36
C PHE A 109 10.71 14.92 -10.44
N SER A 110 10.31 13.90 -11.18
CA SER A 110 11.02 13.53 -12.40
C SER A 110 10.80 14.57 -13.48
N SER A 111 11.80 14.78 -14.33
CA SER A 111 11.70 15.67 -15.49
C SER A 111 10.54 15.28 -16.41
N SER A 112 10.35 13.98 -16.67
CA SER A 112 9.29 13.52 -17.56
C SER A 112 7.89 13.80 -17.00
N LEU A 113 7.68 13.72 -15.68
CA LEU A 113 6.40 14.04 -15.06
C LEU A 113 6.06 15.53 -15.23
N LEU A 114 7.01 16.43 -14.98
CA LEU A 114 6.81 17.87 -15.12
C LEU A 114 6.54 18.31 -16.58
N GLU A 115 7.08 17.59 -17.56
CA GLU A 115 6.88 17.87 -18.98
C GLU A 115 5.57 17.29 -19.54
N ALA A 116 5.09 16.18 -18.96
CA ALA A 116 3.96 15.41 -19.49
C ALA A 116 2.61 15.78 -18.88
N PHE A 117 2.57 16.34 -17.68
CA PHE A 117 1.33 16.56 -16.92
C PHE A 117 0.83 18.00 -17.05
N SER A 118 -0.49 18.17 -17.17
CA SER A 118 -1.12 19.49 -17.14
C SER A 118 -1.14 20.07 -15.72
N GLU A 119 -1.51 21.35 -15.58
CA GLU A 119 -1.55 22.03 -14.29
C GLU A 119 -2.45 21.32 -13.25
N ASN A 120 -3.68 20.94 -13.61
CA ASN A 120 -4.58 20.22 -12.69
C ASN A 120 -4.08 18.79 -12.39
N GLU A 121 -3.45 18.13 -13.36
CA GLU A 121 -2.84 16.82 -13.16
C GLU A 121 -1.64 16.91 -12.21
N LEU A 122 -0.82 17.97 -12.30
CA LEU A 122 0.27 18.24 -11.36
C LEU A 122 -0.24 18.66 -9.99
N LEU A 123 -1.34 19.41 -9.89
CA LEU A 123 -1.99 19.73 -8.62
C LEU A 123 -2.40 18.47 -7.86
N PHE A 124 -2.92 17.46 -8.57
CA PHE A 124 -3.22 16.15 -7.99
C PHE A 124 -1.95 15.50 -7.42
N VAL A 125 -0.88 15.42 -8.22
CA VAL A 125 0.41 14.83 -7.80
C VAL A 125 0.99 15.56 -6.59
N VAL A 126 1.06 16.90 -6.62
CA VAL A 126 1.58 17.69 -5.51
C VAL A 126 0.72 17.53 -4.26
N GLY A 127 -0.62 17.56 -4.40
CA GLY A 127 -1.52 17.36 -3.27
C GLY A 127 -1.44 15.95 -2.68
N HIS A 128 -1.20 14.94 -3.51
CA HIS A 128 -0.97 13.55 -3.09
C HIS A 128 0.29 13.44 -2.23
N GLU A 129 1.42 13.92 -2.74
CA GLU A 129 2.70 13.96 -2.01
C GLU A 129 2.61 14.73 -0.69
N LEU A 130 1.91 15.87 -0.70
CA LEU A 130 1.66 16.66 0.52
C LEU A 130 0.66 15.97 1.47
N GLY A 131 -0.20 15.09 0.96
CA GLY A 131 -1.02 14.17 1.74
C GLY A 131 -0.16 13.29 2.65
N HIS A 132 0.86 12.63 2.10
CA HIS A 132 1.82 11.84 2.90
C HIS A 132 2.50 12.67 3.99
N HIS A 133 2.83 13.93 3.68
CA HIS A 133 3.41 14.83 4.67
C HIS A 133 2.43 15.21 5.79
N VAL A 134 1.24 15.74 5.44
CA VAL A 134 0.28 16.27 6.43
C VAL A 134 -0.29 15.17 7.33
N TYR A 135 -0.39 13.94 6.82
CA TYR A 135 -0.81 12.76 7.59
C TYR A 135 0.32 12.06 8.33
N ARG A 136 1.55 12.56 8.19
CA ARG A 136 2.76 12.05 8.86
C ARG A 136 3.03 10.57 8.55
N HIS A 137 2.75 10.12 7.31
CA HIS A 137 2.99 8.73 6.91
C HIS A 137 4.47 8.32 7.08
N HIS A 138 5.40 9.25 6.90
CA HIS A 138 6.83 9.07 7.14
C HIS A 138 7.21 8.69 8.59
N GLU A 139 6.29 8.77 9.56
CA GLU A 139 6.55 8.32 10.94
C GLU A 139 6.57 6.82 11.10
N ILE A 140 5.97 6.10 10.16
CA ILE A 140 6.08 4.65 10.04
C ILE A 140 7.16 4.42 8.97
N PRO A 141 8.41 4.14 9.36
CA PRO A 141 9.53 4.05 8.43
C PRO A 141 9.49 2.69 7.71
N ILE A 142 8.48 2.49 6.87
CA ILE A 142 8.11 1.21 6.30
C ILE A 142 9.28 0.54 5.57
N GLY A 143 10.03 1.29 4.74
CA GLY A 143 11.24 0.79 4.07
C GLY A 143 12.35 0.35 5.03
N TYR A 144 12.54 1.00 6.19
CA TYR A 144 13.51 0.54 7.20
C TYR A 144 13.02 -0.69 7.95
N ILE A 145 11.72 -0.76 8.22
CA ILE A 145 11.13 -1.91 8.91
C ILE A 145 11.24 -3.16 8.03
N LEU A 146 10.93 -2.99 6.75
CA LEU A 146 10.78 -4.06 5.80
C LEU A 146 12.12 -4.43 5.10
N GLY A 147 13.03 -3.47 4.95
CA GLY A 147 14.37 -3.65 4.35
C GLY A 147 15.53 -3.71 5.35
N GLY A 148 15.29 -3.59 6.66
CA GLY A 148 16.33 -3.62 7.70
C GLY A 148 16.91 -5.01 7.96
N ASP A 149 18.06 -5.05 8.67
CA ASP A 149 18.74 -6.31 9.05
C ASP A 149 17.86 -7.23 9.91
N ALA A 150 17.02 -6.63 10.76
CA ALA A 150 16.01 -7.35 11.55
C ALA A 150 14.69 -7.30 10.80
N ARG A 151 14.22 -8.47 10.34
CA ARG A 151 12.93 -8.57 9.66
C ARG A 151 11.79 -8.24 10.61
N PRO A 152 10.74 -7.56 10.11
CA PRO A 152 9.52 -7.41 10.89
C PRO A 152 8.89 -8.77 11.09
N SER A 153 8.16 -8.90 12.18
CA SER A 153 7.33 -10.07 12.34
C SER A 153 6.26 -10.14 11.24
N PRO A 154 5.83 -11.33 10.81
CA PRO A 154 4.82 -11.45 9.76
C PRO A 154 3.52 -10.68 10.06
N SER A 155 3.08 -10.63 11.32
CA SER A 155 1.93 -9.81 11.71
C SER A 155 2.14 -8.34 11.42
N LEU A 156 3.30 -7.79 11.81
CA LEU A 156 3.65 -6.39 11.50
C LEU A 156 3.73 -6.16 9.99
N ALA A 157 4.34 -7.08 9.23
CA ALA A 157 4.45 -6.95 7.78
C ALA A 157 3.07 -6.83 7.11
N LEU A 158 2.10 -7.68 7.50
CA LEU A 158 0.74 -7.63 6.96
C LEU A 158 -0.04 -6.37 7.37
N GLU A 159 0.14 -5.92 8.62
CA GLU A 159 -0.42 -4.65 9.09
C GLU A 159 0.15 -3.48 8.29
N LEU A 160 1.46 -3.45 8.04
CA LEU A 160 2.14 -2.43 7.25
C LEU A 160 1.65 -2.40 5.80
N PHE A 161 1.54 -3.55 5.15
CA PHE A 161 0.97 -3.62 3.79
C PHE A 161 -0.46 -3.08 3.76
N THR A 162 -1.27 -3.41 4.77
CA THR A 162 -2.66 -2.98 4.83
C THR A 162 -2.79 -1.50 5.11
N TRP A 163 -2.01 -1.00 6.07
CA TRP A 163 -1.91 0.43 6.34
C TRP A 163 -1.45 1.20 5.11
N SER A 164 -0.40 0.75 4.42
CA SER A 164 0.16 1.44 3.26
C SER A 164 -0.89 1.64 2.16
N ARG A 165 -1.77 0.65 1.91
CA ARG A 165 -2.86 0.79 0.94
C ARG A 165 -3.87 1.86 1.35
N TYR A 166 -4.19 1.99 2.64
CA TYR A 166 -5.09 3.05 3.11
C TYR A 166 -4.40 4.42 3.20
N ALA A 167 -3.09 4.45 3.45
CA ALA A 167 -2.27 5.66 3.39
C ALA A 167 -2.28 6.26 1.97
N GLU A 168 -2.19 5.42 0.94
CA GLU A 168 -2.38 5.83 -0.47
C GLU A 168 -3.76 6.42 -0.73
N VAL A 169 -4.83 5.80 -0.21
CA VAL A 169 -6.19 6.35 -0.34
C VAL A 169 -6.29 7.72 0.33
N SER A 170 -5.71 7.90 1.52
CA SER A 170 -5.67 9.21 2.17
C SER A 170 -4.90 10.24 1.34
N ALA A 171 -3.75 9.88 0.80
CA ALA A 171 -2.94 10.75 -0.05
C ALA A 171 -3.69 11.12 -1.34
N ASP A 172 -4.34 10.15 -1.99
CA ASP A 172 -5.21 10.38 -3.15
C ASP A 172 -6.33 11.36 -2.87
N ARG A 173 -7.00 11.24 -1.71
CA ARG A 173 -8.03 12.20 -1.31
C ARG A 173 -7.46 13.60 -1.11
N ALA A 174 -6.26 13.72 -0.55
CA ALA A 174 -5.58 15.01 -0.43
C ALA A 174 -5.24 15.62 -1.81
N GLY A 175 -4.72 14.81 -2.72
CA GLY A 175 -4.48 15.17 -4.12
C GLY A 175 -5.73 15.65 -4.84
N ALA A 176 -6.79 14.84 -4.80
CA ALA A 176 -8.06 15.15 -5.44
C ALA A 176 -8.73 16.38 -4.83
N PHE A 177 -8.67 16.55 -3.50
CA PHE A 177 -9.16 17.75 -2.84
C PHE A 177 -8.39 19.02 -3.26
N CYS A 178 -7.09 18.90 -3.54
CA CYS A 178 -6.30 20.04 -4.01
C CYS A 178 -6.59 20.38 -5.47
N ALA A 179 -6.70 19.36 -6.34
CA ALA A 179 -6.97 19.51 -7.76
C ALA A 179 -8.42 19.96 -8.05
N ASP A 180 -9.39 19.46 -7.26
CA ASP A 180 -10.82 19.78 -7.37
C ASP A 180 -11.40 19.55 -8.79
N ASP A 181 -10.89 18.52 -9.47
CA ASP A 181 -11.17 18.22 -10.87
C ASP A 181 -10.99 16.72 -11.17
N LEU A 182 -12.05 15.93 -10.95
CA LEU A 182 -12.02 14.47 -11.12
C LEU A 182 -11.51 14.02 -12.52
N PRO A 183 -11.90 14.63 -13.65
CA PRO A 183 -11.34 14.29 -14.95
C PRO A 183 -9.80 14.38 -15.02
N SER A 184 -9.20 15.44 -14.46
CA SER A 184 -7.74 15.58 -14.44
C SER A 184 -7.07 14.62 -13.47
N VAL A 185 -7.68 14.35 -12.31
CA VAL A 185 -7.20 13.33 -11.36
C VAL A 185 -7.16 11.95 -12.03
N ALA A 186 -8.24 11.56 -12.69
CA ALA A 186 -8.32 10.28 -13.40
C ALA A 186 -7.32 10.21 -14.56
N ARG A 187 -7.14 11.32 -15.30
CA ARG A 187 -6.14 11.41 -16.38
C ARG A 187 -4.70 11.32 -15.86
N ALA A 188 -4.40 11.93 -14.71
CA ALA A 188 -3.09 11.82 -14.06
C ALA A 188 -2.79 10.36 -13.69
N LEU A 189 -3.76 9.64 -13.11
CA LEU A 189 -3.63 8.21 -12.81
C LEU A 189 -3.47 7.37 -14.08
N PHE A 190 -4.21 7.66 -15.15
CA PHE A 190 -4.02 7.02 -16.45
C PHE A 190 -2.61 7.21 -17.01
N LYS A 191 -2.06 8.43 -16.93
CA LYS A 191 -0.68 8.73 -17.35
C LYS A 191 0.35 7.98 -16.51
N LEU A 192 0.17 7.94 -15.19
CA LEU A 192 1.04 7.17 -14.28
C LEU A 192 1.00 5.68 -14.59
N ALA A 193 -0.17 5.14 -14.92
CA ALA A 193 -0.36 3.71 -15.25
C ALA A 193 0.28 3.32 -16.58
N SER A 194 0.07 4.14 -17.61
CA SER A 194 0.36 3.79 -19.00
C SER A 194 1.68 4.35 -19.51
N GLY A 195 2.21 5.40 -18.86
CA GLY A 195 3.30 6.21 -19.40
C GLY A 195 2.90 7.09 -20.59
N LEU A 196 1.62 7.06 -21.03
CA LEU A 196 1.16 7.74 -22.24
C LEU A 196 0.63 9.14 -21.91
N ALA A 197 1.26 10.17 -22.46
CA ALA A 197 0.86 11.56 -22.24
C ALA A 197 0.48 12.34 -23.52
N ASP A 198 0.79 11.80 -24.70
CA ASP A 198 0.49 12.46 -25.98
C ASP A 198 -0.92 12.11 -26.48
N ASP A 199 -1.81 13.11 -26.49
CA ASP A 199 -3.21 12.98 -26.94
C ASP A 199 -3.34 12.59 -28.42
N ARG A 200 -2.26 12.69 -29.21
CA ARG A 200 -2.22 12.19 -30.59
C ARG A 200 -2.15 10.68 -30.65
N VAL A 201 -1.62 10.05 -29.60
CA VAL A 201 -1.49 8.59 -29.49
C VAL A 201 -2.75 8.02 -28.84
N VAL A 202 -3.16 8.58 -27.69
CA VAL A 202 -4.37 8.17 -26.98
C VAL A 202 -5.13 9.38 -26.49
N GLN A 203 -6.38 9.51 -26.92
CA GLN A 203 -7.31 10.49 -26.37
C GLN A 203 -7.96 9.91 -25.12
N PHE A 204 -7.64 10.49 -23.96
CA PHE A 204 -8.21 10.06 -22.69
C PHE A 204 -9.73 10.25 -22.66
N ASN A 205 -10.46 9.21 -22.27
CA ASN A 205 -11.90 9.25 -22.03
C ASN A 205 -12.18 8.72 -20.62
N LEU A 206 -12.78 9.57 -19.78
CA LEU A 206 -13.04 9.26 -18.38
C LEU A 206 -14.00 8.07 -18.22
N GLU A 207 -15.11 8.07 -18.95
CA GLU A 207 -16.13 7.02 -18.83
C GLU A 207 -15.59 5.66 -19.25
N GLU A 208 -14.87 5.62 -20.37
CA GLU A 208 -14.22 4.39 -20.86
C GLU A 208 -13.16 3.90 -19.88
N PHE A 209 -12.34 4.79 -19.32
CA PHE A 209 -11.34 4.44 -18.33
C PHE A 209 -11.97 3.89 -17.04
N LEU A 210 -13.02 4.54 -16.53
CA LEU A 210 -13.73 4.07 -15.34
C LEU A 210 -14.46 2.74 -15.57
N SER A 211 -15.01 2.53 -16.78
CA SER A 211 -15.60 1.27 -17.22
C SER A 211 -14.56 0.14 -17.30
N GLN A 212 -13.35 0.43 -17.79
CA GLN A 212 -12.24 -0.51 -17.77
C GLN A 212 -11.81 -0.88 -16.34
N VAL A 213 -11.78 0.11 -15.43
CA VAL A 213 -11.53 -0.15 -14.01
C VAL A 213 -12.63 -1.02 -13.40
N ASP A 214 -13.91 -0.80 -13.72
CA ASP A 214 -15.01 -1.68 -13.31
C ASP A 214 -14.82 -3.11 -13.83
N ALA A 215 -14.48 -3.25 -15.11
CA ALA A 215 -14.21 -4.53 -15.73
C ALA A 215 -13.05 -5.26 -15.02
N MET A 216 -11.93 -4.59 -14.74
CA MET A 216 -10.79 -5.17 -14.02
C MET A 216 -11.19 -5.77 -12.67
N LEU A 217 -12.09 -5.10 -11.94
CA LEU A 217 -12.57 -5.57 -10.64
C LEU A 217 -13.59 -6.72 -10.78
N ALA A 218 -14.45 -6.69 -11.81
CA ALA A 218 -15.42 -7.75 -12.08
C ALA A 218 -14.74 -9.05 -12.57
N PHE A 219 -13.69 -8.94 -13.39
CA PHE A 219 -12.94 -10.10 -13.90
C PHE A 219 -11.93 -10.68 -12.89
N GLY A 220 -11.66 -9.97 -11.78
CA GLY A 220 -10.87 -10.49 -10.66
C GLY A 220 -11.52 -11.68 -9.92
N GLU A 221 -12.73 -12.09 -10.31
CA GLU A 221 -13.43 -13.24 -9.75
C GLU A 221 -13.29 -14.52 -10.60
N GLN A 222 -12.78 -14.45 -11.85
CA GLN A 222 -12.68 -15.60 -12.76
C GLN A 222 -11.21 -16.03 -13.00
N PRO A 223 -10.86 -17.32 -12.76
CA PRO A 223 -9.51 -17.82 -13.00
C PRO A 223 -9.05 -17.61 -14.44
N GLY A 224 -7.88 -16.96 -14.62
CA GLY A 224 -7.18 -16.87 -15.90
C GLY A 224 -7.69 -15.82 -16.91
N GLN A 225 -8.64 -14.94 -16.56
CA GLN A 225 -9.18 -13.92 -17.48
C GLN A 225 -9.10 -12.46 -16.96
N GLY A 226 -8.63 -12.24 -15.73
CA GLY A 226 -8.45 -10.90 -15.14
C GLY A 226 -7.05 -10.30 -15.37
N ALA A 227 -6.92 -8.99 -15.16
CA ALA A 227 -5.61 -8.36 -15.01
C ALA A 227 -4.84 -9.02 -13.84
N PRO A 228 -3.49 -9.02 -13.83
CA PRO A 228 -2.73 -9.59 -12.72
C PRO A 228 -3.13 -8.92 -11.40
N ILE A 229 -3.96 -9.60 -10.60
CA ILE A 229 -4.34 -9.16 -9.23
C ILE A 229 -3.08 -8.94 -8.36
N GLN A 230 -1.96 -9.53 -8.78
CA GLN A 230 -0.62 -9.38 -8.22
C GLN A 230 -0.19 -7.90 -8.11
N ASP A 231 -0.56 -7.06 -9.10
CA ASP A 231 -0.23 -5.63 -9.10
C ASP A 231 -1.08 -4.84 -8.09
N TRP A 232 -2.22 -5.38 -7.62
CA TRP A 232 -3.04 -4.73 -6.58
C TRP A 232 -2.34 -4.67 -5.21
N PHE A 233 -1.24 -5.42 -5.06
CA PHE A 233 -0.41 -5.46 -3.86
C PHE A 233 0.76 -4.48 -3.90
N LEU A 234 1.07 -3.91 -5.06
CA LEU A 234 2.07 -2.85 -5.18
C LEU A 234 1.50 -1.56 -4.59
N THR A 235 2.32 -0.84 -3.82
CA THR A 235 1.89 0.46 -3.26
C THR A 235 1.89 1.54 -4.33
N HIS A 236 2.79 1.41 -5.31
CA HIS A 236 2.88 2.17 -6.57
C HIS A 236 3.57 1.32 -7.65
N PRO A 237 3.18 1.41 -8.95
CA PRO A 237 2.26 2.39 -9.55
C PRO A 237 0.83 1.84 -9.81
N PHE A 238 -0.12 2.75 -10.04
CA PHE A 238 -1.52 2.57 -10.48
C PHE A 238 -2.30 1.34 -9.96
N SER A 239 -3.26 1.58 -9.05
CA SER A 239 -4.20 0.55 -8.60
C SER A 239 -5.65 0.88 -9.04
N PRO A 240 -6.36 -0.05 -9.72
CA PRO A 240 -7.79 0.10 -10.03
C PRO A 240 -8.65 0.37 -8.78
N LEU A 241 -8.25 -0.17 -7.62
CA LEU A 241 -8.91 0.05 -6.33
C LEU A 241 -8.81 1.51 -5.89
N ARG A 242 -7.66 2.15 -6.09
CA ARG A 242 -7.44 3.57 -5.77
C ARG A 242 -8.31 4.47 -6.64
N VAL A 243 -8.43 4.18 -7.94
CA VAL A 243 -9.35 4.90 -8.84
C VAL A 243 -10.78 4.79 -8.34
N LYS A 244 -11.24 3.60 -7.94
CA LYS A 244 -12.58 3.44 -7.38
C LYS A 244 -12.77 4.17 -6.06
N ALA A 245 -11.81 4.06 -5.14
CA ALA A 245 -11.84 4.79 -3.87
C ALA A 245 -11.94 6.32 -4.09
N LEU A 246 -11.24 6.85 -5.10
CA LEU A 246 -11.34 8.25 -5.53
C LEU A 246 -12.71 8.60 -6.11
N THR A 247 -13.28 7.74 -6.96
CA THR A 247 -14.61 8.00 -7.55
C THR A 247 -15.72 8.05 -6.50
N VAL A 248 -15.66 7.20 -5.46
CA VAL A 248 -16.64 7.28 -4.35
C VAL A 248 -16.36 8.47 -3.43
N PHE A 249 -15.10 8.89 -3.29
CA PHE A 249 -14.73 10.11 -2.56
C PHE A 249 -15.28 11.37 -3.23
N ASP A 250 -15.17 11.48 -4.55
CA ASP A 250 -15.73 12.59 -5.33
C ASP A 250 -17.26 12.71 -5.17
N GLN A 251 -17.95 11.56 -5.03
CA GLN A 251 -19.39 11.47 -4.79
C GLN A 251 -19.82 11.70 -3.33
N SER A 252 -18.88 11.92 -2.42
CA SER A 252 -19.17 12.12 -1.00
C SER A 252 -19.50 13.56 -0.66
N GLU A 253 -20.15 13.77 0.48
CA GLU A 253 -20.43 15.09 1.06
C GLU A 253 -19.16 15.91 1.37
N LEU A 254 -18.00 15.26 1.34
CA LEU A 254 -16.71 15.94 1.55
C LEU A 254 -16.30 16.80 0.36
N ILE A 255 -16.75 16.44 -0.85
CA ILE A 255 -16.47 17.10 -2.13
C ILE A 255 -17.75 17.69 -2.74
N CYS A 256 -18.80 16.87 -2.87
CA CYS A 256 -20.05 17.25 -3.52
C CYS A 256 -21.19 17.44 -2.51
N ALA A 257 -21.79 18.63 -2.48
CA ALA A 257 -22.90 18.91 -1.58
C ALA A 257 -24.11 18.00 -1.83
N GLY A 258 -24.55 17.28 -0.80
CA GLY A 258 -25.63 16.28 -0.92
C GLY A 258 -25.15 14.90 -1.41
N GLY A 259 -23.84 14.70 -1.52
CA GLY A 259 -23.22 13.39 -1.75
C GLY A 259 -23.39 12.42 -0.57
N MET A 260 -22.82 11.23 -0.70
CA MET A 260 -22.87 10.21 0.35
C MET A 260 -22.22 10.69 1.65
N SER A 261 -22.76 10.26 2.80
CA SER A 261 -22.20 10.67 4.10
C SER A 261 -20.78 10.13 4.29
N LYS A 262 -20.00 10.74 5.18
CA LYS A 262 -18.66 10.22 5.52
C LYS A 262 -18.69 8.75 5.91
N ASP A 263 -19.64 8.31 6.74
CA ASP A 263 -19.76 6.91 7.15
C ASP A 263 -19.99 5.97 5.94
N GLN A 264 -20.82 6.40 4.98
CA GLN A 264 -21.08 5.64 3.75
C GLN A 264 -19.86 5.58 2.83
N LEU A 265 -19.10 6.68 2.75
CA LEU A 265 -17.83 6.73 2.03
C LEU A 265 -16.84 5.73 2.62
N GLU A 266 -16.62 5.76 3.95
CA GLU A 266 -15.64 4.87 4.60
C GLU A 266 -16.05 3.41 4.47
N GLU A 267 -17.34 3.09 4.57
CA GLU A 267 -17.84 1.73 4.30
C GLU A 267 -17.62 1.31 2.84
N SER A 268 -17.82 2.22 1.88
CA SER A 268 -17.60 1.93 0.46
C SER A 268 -16.11 1.72 0.15
N VAL A 269 -15.24 2.58 0.69
CA VAL A 269 -13.79 2.41 0.58
C VAL A 269 -13.37 1.10 1.24
N ARG A 270 -13.90 0.76 2.43
CA ARG A 270 -13.59 -0.51 3.09
C ARG A 270 -14.02 -1.71 2.25
N LYS A 271 -15.13 -1.65 1.50
CA LYS A 271 -15.55 -2.71 0.58
C LYS A 271 -14.65 -2.80 -0.66
N ILE A 272 -14.29 -1.66 -1.26
CA ILE A 272 -13.38 -1.60 -2.40
C ILE A 272 -12.01 -2.17 -2.01
N MET A 273 -11.43 -1.67 -0.93
CA MET A 273 -10.17 -2.18 -0.39
C MET A 273 -10.33 -3.59 0.21
N GLY A 274 -11.58 -3.95 0.53
CA GLY A 274 -12.05 -5.20 1.12
C GLY A 274 -12.27 -6.34 0.12
N VAL A 275 -11.91 -6.14 -1.15
CA VAL A 275 -11.67 -7.26 -2.10
C VAL A 275 -10.66 -8.26 -1.52
N MET A 276 -9.91 -7.83 -0.50
CA MET A 276 -9.18 -8.65 0.47
C MET A 276 -9.87 -8.61 1.84
N GLU A 277 -9.93 -9.72 2.58
CA GLU A 277 -10.53 -9.75 3.92
C GLU A 277 -9.48 -9.33 4.97
N PRO A 278 -9.48 -8.05 5.44
CA PRO A 278 -8.31 -7.45 6.09
C PRO A 278 -7.96 -8.03 7.47
N ASP A 279 -8.89 -8.79 8.06
CA ASP A 279 -8.68 -9.52 9.31
C ASP A 279 -9.41 -10.87 9.27
N TYR A 280 -9.18 -11.68 8.22
CA TYR A 280 -9.80 -13.02 8.13
C TYR A 280 -9.39 -13.93 9.30
N LEU A 281 -8.24 -13.63 9.92
CA LEU A 281 -7.73 -14.34 11.09
C LEU A 281 -8.64 -14.17 12.31
N LYS A 282 -9.32 -13.02 12.48
CA LYS A 282 -10.33 -12.82 13.54
C LYS A 282 -11.76 -12.73 13.00
N GLY A 283 -11.90 -12.76 11.68
CA GLY A 283 -13.17 -12.69 10.98
C GLY A 283 -14.13 -13.81 11.39
N LYS A 284 -15.43 -13.45 11.41
CA LYS A 284 -16.53 -14.35 11.79
C LYS A 284 -17.32 -14.88 10.59
N THR A 285 -17.08 -14.34 9.40
CA THR A 285 -17.69 -14.76 8.13
C THR A 285 -17.28 -16.20 7.80
N GLU A 286 -18.04 -16.86 6.92
CA GLU A 286 -17.68 -18.20 6.45
C GLU A 286 -16.37 -18.17 5.66
N SER A 287 -16.20 -17.20 4.76
CA SER A 287 -14.95 -16.97 4.01
C SER A 287 -13.76 -16.79 4.96
N ALA A 288 -13.88 -15.94 5.99
CA ALA A 288 -12.78 -15.73 6.93
C ALA A 288 -12.38 -17.00 7.69
N ARG A 289 -13.38 -17.81 8.10
CA ARG A 289 -13.11 -19.10 8.76
C ARG A 289 -12.38 -20.05 7.84
N VAL A 290 -12.79 -20.13 6.58
CA VAL A 290 -12.15 -20.97 5.56
C VAL A 290 -10.71 -20.51 5.31
N MET A 291 -10.51 -19.21 5.04
CA MET A 291 -9.20 -18.61 4.85
C MET A 291 -8.27 -18.84 6.04
N ARG A 292 -8.76 -18.63 7.27
CA ARG A 292 -7.98 -18.85 8.49
C ARG A 292 -7.58 -20.30 8.67
N ASN A 293 -8.52 -21.22 8.47
CA ASN A 293 -8.22 -22.64 8.59
C ASN A 293 -7.19 -23.06 7.53
N LEU A 294 -7.32 -22.59 6.29
CA LEU A 294 -6.34 -22.85 5.25
C LEU A 294 -4.96 -22.29 5.65
N PHE A 295 -4.89 -21.00 6.02
CA PHE A 295 -3.66 -20.35 6.44
C PHE A 295 -2.94 -21.14 7.54
N ILE A 296 -3.65 -21.52 8.61
CA ILE A 296 -3.06 -22.26 9.73
C ILE A 296 -2.52 -23.62 9.27
N ALA A 297 -3.29 -24.39 8.48
CA ALA A 297 -2.81 -25.69 8.01
C ALA A 297 -1.61 -25.55 7.10
N ALA A 298 -1.67 -24.66 6.12
CA ALA A 298 -0.62 -24.45 5.14
C ALA A 298 0.67 -23.92 5.79
N ALA A 299 0.57 -22.86 6.59
CA ALA A 299 1.74 -22.23 7.22
C ALA A 299 2.46 -23.20 8.17
N VAL A 300 1.73 -23.98 8.97
CA VAL A 300 2.33 -25.02 9.84
C VAL A 300 2.90 -26.19 9.03
N SER A 301 2.21 -26.61 7.97
CA SER A 301 2.69 -27.72 7.12
C SER A 301 3.98 -27.35 6.38
N ILE A 302 4.07 -26.10 5.91
CA ILE A 302 5.27 -25.56 5.25
C ILE A 302 6.41 -25.47 6.25
N ALA A 303 6.20 -24.83 7.40
CA ALA A 303 7.23 -24.72 8.43
C ALA A 303 7.75 -26.09 8.91
N ASN A 304 6.89 -27.11 8.93
CA ASN A 304 7.30 -28.46 9.32
C ASN A 304 7.91 -29.29 8.18
N ALA A 305 7.93 -28.81 6.94
CA ALA A 305 8.21 -29.63 5.76
C ALA A 305 9.68 -30.07 5.62
N PHE A 306 10.62 -29.34 6.23
CA PHE A 306 12.06 -29.60 6.09
C PHE A 306 12.68 -30.22 7.35
N GLU A 307 13.00 -29.42 8.37
CA GLU A 307 13.69 -29.85 9.61
C GLU A 307 12.80 -29.74 10.86
N GLY A 308 11.48 -29.67 10.65
CA GLY A 308 10.51 -29.34 11.68
C GLY A 308 10.44 -27.84 11.96
N ILE A 309 9.42 -27.43 12.73
CA ILE A 309 9.11 -26.02 12.95
C ILE A 309 10.16 -25.37 13.86
N SER A 310 10.85 -24.36 13.36
CA SER A 310 11.89 -23.63 14.11
C SER A 310 11.31 -22.67 15.16
N GLU A 311 12.15 -22.17 16.08
CA GLU A 311 11.71 -21.17 17.06
C GLU A 311 11.31 -19.83 16.41
N GLN A 312 11.91 -19.49 15.26
CA GLN A 312 11.58 -18.27 14.51
C GLN A 312 10.22 -18.41 13.84
N GLU A 313 9.95 -19.58 13.25
CA GLU A 313 8.65 -19.90 12.66
C GLU A 313 7.55 -20.02 13.71
N LYS A 314 7.84 -20.63 14.88
CA LYS A 314 6.91 -20.65 16.01
C LYS A 314 6.57 -19.24 16.47
N ALA A 315 7.56 -18.36 16.57
CA ALA A 315 7.34 -16.97 16.96
C ALA A 315 6.46 -16.24 15.91
N ALA A 316 6.79 -16.39 14.63
CA ALA A 316 6.03 -15.84 13.50
C ALA A 316 4.57 -16.33 13.50
N LEU A 317 4.36 -17.64 13.60
CA LEU A 317 3.04 -18.27 13.61
C LEU A 317 2.22 -17.84 14.84
N SER A 318 2.83 -17.69 16.01
CA SER A 318 2.14 -17.40 17.28
C SER A 318 1.38 -16.07 17.24
N GLU A 319 1.85 -15.10 16.48
CA GLU A 319 1.21 -13.78 16.33
C GLU A 319 -0.13 -13.84 15.60
N PHE A 320 -0.37 -14.88 14.83
CA PHE A 320 -1.60 -15.06 14.06
C PHE A 320 -2.71 -15.74 14.86
N PHE A 321 -2.38 -16.31 16.01
CA PHE A 321 -3.35 -16.97 16.88
C PHE A 321 -3.82 -16.04 18.00
N GLU A 322 -5.07 -16.20 18.44
CA GLU A 322 -5.58 -15.50 19.62
C GLU A 322 -4.85 -15.96 20.90
N ASP A 323 -4.78 -15.07 21.89
CA ASP A 323 -4.15 -15.34 23.19
C ASP A 323 -4.66 -16.67 23.79
N GLY A 324 -3.76 -17.65 23.91
CA GLY A 324 -4.04 -18.97 24.49
C GLY A 324 -3.97 -20.14 23.51
N PHE A 325 -3.81 -19.91 22.22
CA PHE A 325 -3.47 -20.97 21.27
C PHE A 325 -1.98 -21.29 21.35
N LEU A 326 -1.63 -22.52 21.71
CA LEU A 326 -0.24 -22.98 21.74
C LEU A 326 0.03 -23.75 20.45
N ILE A 327 1.01 -23.32 19.66
CA ILE A 327 1.50 -24.07 18.50
C ILE A 327 1.93 -25.48 18.91
N GLU A 328 2.43 -25.64 20.13
CA GLU A 328 2.78 -26.94 20.72
C GLU A 328 1.61 -27.94 20.81
N LYS A 329 0.36 -27.47 20.71
CA LYS A 329 -0.84 -28.31 20.66
C LYS A 329 -1.32 -28.62 19.24
N LEU A 330 -0.71 -28.00 18.22
CA LEU A 330 -0.99 -28.32 16.83
C LEU A 330 -0.20 -29.56 16.44
N ASP A 331 -0.90 -30.50 15.79
CA ASP A 331 -0.31 -31.70 15.20
C ASP A 331 -0.03 -31.39 13.71
N PRO A 332 1.25 -31.21 13.31
CA PRO A 332 1.60 -30.88 11.94
C PRO A 332 1.19 -31.95 10.95
N ASP A 333 1.27 -33.23 11.33
CA ASP A 333 0.89 -34.36 10.47
C ASP A 333 -0.62 -34.37 10.24
N GLN A 334 -1.40 -34.08 11.29
CA GLN A 334 -2.85 -33.94 11.17
C GLN A 334 -3.23 -32.74 10.29
N LEU A 335 -2.54 -31.61 10.43
CA LEU A 335 -2.79 -30.42 9.61
C LEU A 335 -2.43 -30.65 8.14
N LEU A 336 -1.32 -31.35 7.86
CA LEU A 336 -0.93 -31.75 6.52
C LEU A 336 -1.97 -32.70 5.90
N ALA A 337 -2.51 -33.64 6.67
CA ALA A 337 -3.57 -34.53 6.22
C ALA A 337 -4.90 -33.80 5.92
N LEU A 338 -5.19 -32.71 6.64
CA LEU A 338 -6.37 -31.87 6.42
C LEU A 338 -6.18 -30.82 5.30
N LEU A 339 -4.94 -30.54 4.89
CA LEU A 339 -4.63 -29.49 3.92
C LEU A 339 -5.39 -29.65 2.59
N PRO A 340 -5.49 -30.84 1.96
CA PRO A 340 -6.28 -31.01 0.74
C PRO A 340 -7.74 -30.57 0.88
N GLN A 341 -8.41 -31.00 1.95
CA GLN A 341 -9.81 -30.63 2.21
C GLN A 341 -9.97 -29.11 2.43
N ARG A 342 -8.99 -28.46 3.05
CA ARG A 342 -9.01 -27.01 3.29
C ARG A 342 -8.77 -26.22 2.01
N LEU A 343 -7.94 -26.72 1.10
CA LEU A 343 -7.74 -26.15 -0.24
C LEU A 343 -9.04 -26.23 -1.06
N ASP A 344 -9.68 -27.40 -1.11
CA ASP A 344 -10.96 -27.57 -1.81
C ASP A 344 -12.03 -26.61 -1.26
N SER A 345 -12.14 -26.51 0.06
CA SER A 345 -13.08 -25.59 0.70
C SER A 345 -12.77 -24.12 0.40
N ALA A 346 -11.51 -23.74 0.22
CA ALA A 346 -11.13 -22.37 -0.14
C ALA A 346 -11.50 -22.07 -1.59
N VAL A 347 -11.25 -22.98 -2.53
CA VAL A 347 -11.68 -22.84 -3.92
C VAL A 347 -13.20 -22.69 -4.02
N GLU A 348 -13.97 -23.44 -3.24
CA GLU A 348 -15.44 -23.40 -3.28
C GLU A 348 -16.03 -22.12 -2.64
N LYS A 349 -15.42 -21.61 -1.55
CA LYS A 349 -16.07 -20.65 -0.65
C LYS A 349 -15.41 -19.28 -0.59
N THR A 350 -14.35 -19.05 -1.35
CA THR A 350 -13.61 -17.78 -1.34
C THR A 350 -13.36 -17.28 -2.76
N SER A 351 -13.25 -15.97 -2.92
CA SER A 351 -12.87 -15.36 -4.19
C SER A 351 -11.40 -15.66 -4.53
N MET A 352 -11.01 -15.47 -5.79
CA MET A 352 -9.60 -15.56 -6.20
C MET A 352 -8.72 -14.57 -5.42
N SER A 353 -9.19 -13.35 -5.18
CA SER A 353 -8.46 -12.35 -4.38
C SER A 353 -8.22 -12.79 -2.94
N GLN A 354 -9.21 -13.45 -2.30
CA GLN A 354 -9.07 -14.04 -0.98
C GLN A 354 -8.07 -15.21 -0.97
N ARG A 355 -8.07 -16.06 -2.00
CA ARG A 355 -7.07 -17.13 -2.14
C ARG A 355 -5.67 -16.57 -2.30
N MET A 356 -5.49 -15.55 -3.14
CA MET A 356 -4.20 -14.85 -3.31
C MET A 356 -3.73 -14.19 -2.03
N GLN A 357 -4.65 -13.60 -1.24
CA GLN A 357 -4.32 -13.06 0.08
C GLN A 357 -3.73 -14.14 0.99
N VAL A 358 -4.41 -15.28 1.12
CA VAL A 358 -3.96 -16.37 1.99
C VAL A 358 -2.59 -16.88 1.53
N LEU A 359 -2.39 -17.09 0.22
CA LEU A 359 -1.11 -17.54 -0.32
C LEU A 359 0.02 -16.53 -0.08
N ARG A 360 -0.23 -15.23 -0.27
CA ARG A 360 0.73 -14.17 0.05
C ARG A 360 1.11 -14.22 1.52
N ASP A 361 0.12 -14.32 2.41
CA ASP A 361 0.35 -14.33 3.85
C ASP A 361 1.13 -15.57 4.29
N ILE A 362 0.86 -16.74 3.68
CA ILE A 362 1.65 -17.96 3.87
C ILE A 362 3.11 -17.73 3.43
N CYS A 363 3.33 -17.07 2.28
CA CYS A 363 4.68 -16.73 1.82
C CYS A 363 5.40 -15.78 2.78
N VAL A 364 4.69 -14.83 3.41
CA VAL A 364 5.28 -13.96 4.45
C VAL A 364 5.76 -14.78 5.65
N VAL A 365 5.00 -15.80 6.07
CA VAL A 365 5.42 -16.71 7.15
C VAL A 365 6.61 -17.56 6.72
N ALA A 366 6.59 -18.16 5.52
CA ALA A 366 7.69 -18.98 5.01
C ALA A 366 9.01 -18.19 4.92
N ARG A 367 8.96 -16.86 4.72
CA ARG A 367 10.12 -15.97 4.72
C ARG A 367 10.68 -15.65 6.11
N ALA A 368 10.08 -16.19 7.19
CA ALA A 368 10.66 -16.07 8.53
C ALA A 368 12.08 -16.67 8.55
N GLU A 369 12.28 -17.78 7.81
CA GLU A 369 13.61 -18.34 7.55
C GLU A 369 14.07 -18.01 6.14
N THR A 370 15.36 -17.67 5.99
CA THR A 370 15.96 -17.53 4.66
C THR A 370 17.32 -18.20 4.55
N PRO A 371 17.62 -18.83 3.41
CA PRO A 371 16.72 -18.99 2.25
C PRO A 371 15.56 -19.95 2.54
N VAL A 372 14.39 -19.70 1.95
CA VAL A 372 13.28 -20.67 1.96
C VAL A 372 13.78 -21.95 1.29
N SER A 373 13.61 -23.10 1.94
CA SER A 373 14.14 -24.37 1.44
C SER A 373 13.44 -24.79 0.15
N GLY A 374 14.10 -25.64 -0.65
CA GLY A 374 13.49 -26.19 -1.86
C GLY A 374 12.24 -27.04 -1.58
N ILE A 375 12.14 -27.66 -0.40
CA ILE A 375 10.98 -28.48 -0.02
C ILE A 375 9.78 -27.59 0.29
N GLU A 376 9.99 -26.54 1.10
CA GLU A 376 8.96 -25.54 1.39
C GLU A 376 8.48 -24.85 0.12
N ARG A 377 9.42 -24.53 -0.78
CA ARG A 377 9.10 -23.93 -2.07
C ARG A 377 8.18 -24.80 -2.92
N ASN A 378 8.50 -26.10 -3.04
CA ASN A 378 7.66 -27.02 -3.79
C ASN A 378 6.24 -27.12 -3.19
N LEU A 379 6.13 -27.13 -1.85
CA LEU A 379 4.83 -27.17 -1.19
C LEU A 379 4.03 -25.88 -1.40
N LEU A 380 4.68 -24.71 -1.41
CA LEU A 380 4.06 -23.44 -1.77
C LEU A 380 3.53 -23.44 -3.21
N ASP A 381 4.31 -23.96 -4.15
CA ASP A 381 3.92 -24.07 -5.56
C ASP A 381 2.73 -25.04 -5.71
N ASP A 382 2.75 -26.19 -5.03
CA ASP A 382 1.63 -27.14 -4.99
C ASP A 382 0.35 -26.53 -4.39
N ILE A 383 0.48 -25.70 -3.36
CA ILE A 383 -0.65 -24.97 -2.75
C ILE A 383 -1.19 -23.94 -3.75
N ALA A 384 -0.32 -23.20 -4.46
CA ALA A 384 -0.73 -22.23 -5.46
C ALA A 384 -1.54 -22.89 -6.59
N ASP A 385 -1.05 -24.01 -7.13
CA ASP A 385 -1.73 -24.77 -8.17
C ASP A 385 -3.11 -25.25 -7.70
N LYS A 386 -3.22 -25.79 -6.49
CA LYS A 386 -4.50 -26.26 -5.92
C LYS A 386 -5.47 -25.13 -5.59
N LEU A 387 -4.96 -23.92 -5.35
CA LEU A 387 -5.78 -22.73 -5.21
C LEU A 387 -6.15 -22.10 -6.56
N GLU A 388 -5.80 -22.73 -7.68
CA GLU A 388 -5.99 -22.22 -9.05
C GLU A 388 -5.30 -20.86 -9.27
N LEU A 389 -4.14 -20.68 -8.65
CA LEU A 389 -3.34 -19.46 -8.73
C LEU A 389 -2.08 -19.68 -9.58
N PRO A 390 -1.58 -18.63 -10.27
CA PRO A 390 -0.33 -18.75 -11.02
C PRO A 390 0.86 -19.03 -10.09
N VAL A 391 1.66 -20.07 -10.38
CA VAL A 391 2.87 -20.42 -9.61
C VAL A 391 3.88 -19.26 -9.52
N ASP A 392 3.98 -18.45 -10.58
CA ASP A 392 4.83 -17.26 -10.60
C ASP A 392 4.48 -16.25 -9.48
N PHE A 393 3.24 -16.28 -8.98
CA PHE A 393 2.84 -15.46 -7.83
C PHE A 393 3.62 -15.82 -6.56
N VAL A 394 3.94 -17.10 -6.35
CA VAL A 394 4.78 -17.54 -5.22
C VAL A 394 6.19 -16.96 -5.38
N THR A 395 6.74 -17.01 -6.60
CA THR A 395 8.05 -16.40 -6.92
C THR A 395 8.05 -14.92 -6.59
N GLN A 396 7.01 -14.21 -6.99
CA GLN A 396 6.85 -12.80 -6.67
C GLN A 396 6.72 -12.57 -5.17
N CYS A 397 5.89 -13.32 -4.44
CA CYS A 397 5.73 -13.13 -3.00
C CYS A 397 7.02 -13.39 -2.21
N LEU A 398 7.83 -14.37 -2.64
CA LEU A 398 9.13 -14.67 -2.04
C LEU A 398 10.23 -13.68 -2.44
N SER A 399 10.20 -13.20 -3.68
CA SER A 399 11.22 -12.33 -4.27
C SER A 399 10.91 -10.84 -4.16
N ALA A 400 9.66 -10.49 -3.83
CA ALA A 400 9.22 -9.11 -3.75
C ALA A 400 10.15 -8.39 -2.77
N PRO A 401 10.92 -7.40 -3.25
CA PRO A 401 11.59 -6.50 -2.34
C PRO A 401 10.47 -5.94 -1.47
N ILE A 402 10.68 -5.96 -0.17
CA ILE A 402 9.74 -5.32 0.72
C ILE A 402 9.97 -3.79 0.69
N GLU A 403 10.16 -3.27 -0.52
CA GLU A 403 10.36 -1.86 -0.81
C GLU A 403 8.98 -1.30 -1.12
N LEU A 404 8.44 -0.63 -0.12
CA LEU A 404 7.40 0.36 -0.30
C LEU A 404 8.16 1.68 -0.17
N ASP A 405 8.26 2.44 -1.26
CA ASP A 405 8.98 3.71 -1.34
C ASP A 405 8.61 4.69 -0.20
#